data_AF-B5A5A9-F1
#
_entry.id   AF-B5A5A9-F1
#
_cell.length_a   1.000
_cell.length_b   1.000
_cell.length_c   1.000
_cell.angle_alpha   90.00
_cell.angle_beta   90.00
_cell.angle_gamma   90.00
#
_symmetry.space_group_name_H-M   'P 1'
#
loop_
_entity.id
_entity.type
_entity.pdbx_description
1 polymer ?
#
loop_
_entity_poly.entity_id
_entity_poly.type
_entity_poly.pdbx_seq_one_letter_code
_entity_poly.pdbx_strand_id
1 'polypeptide(L)'
;MKRVSLLLAVALGLATAVSARPAVIECWFVEDAGGGKLAKKPAALLLRQGAESPPPRPDLAPERYLKVHDPAGTLQAAFRQYPRDAPAPRCEMSLYVPLPASAKWLSGLTPEQSCPRALDGTWLMVSMSSPFLSLSSLLRPQSEPQPEPALITMATAVLTVFTHTPTPRIRIGQDALLDLSFAYMPLTPKAATSLAPGPPPFGLEWRRQHLGKGHLLLAVTPGLNGQVPAAREGAVAFAAWDDDEPWGPWTGNGTFWLPAVKPSQEGTYLATVHLPYLQGQITLELAVQKPPKVALTPAPLVWAAPGEAPPELLCLVSHFYPSQGLEVEWELRGGPEGRFQKAEGQRWLSALRHHSDGSVSLSAHLQPPPVTSEQHGARYACRVHHPSLPALGRSAEVTLQVAGLSGPSLEDGIGLFLSAFLLLGLLKALSWAAAYLATQNPTEKKLE
;
A
#
# COMPACT_ATOMS: atom_id res chain seq x y z
N MET A 1 36.81 13.33 57.09
CA MET A 1 36.18 14.68 57.04
C MET A 1 37.04 15.51 56.09
N LYS A 2 36.61 16.14 54.99
CA LYS A 2 35.32 16.60 54.48
C LYS A 2 35.25 16.39 52.95
N ARG A 3 34.02 16.21 52.47
CA ARG A 3 33.57 15.98 51.09
C ARG A 3 33.77 17.23 50.21
N VAL A 4 34.15 17.05 48.96
CA VAL A 4 33.70 17.92 47.87
C VAL A 4 33.28 17.01 46.71
N SER A 5 31.96 16.91 46.54
CA SER A 5 31.29 16.14 45.50
C SER A 5 31.16 17.03 44.27
N LEU A 6 31.76 16.64 43.15
CA LEU A 6 31.60 17.34 41.87
C LEU A 6 30.32 16.81 41.21
N LEU A 7 29.21 17.56 41.33
CA LEU A 7 27.97 17.32 40.59
C LEU A 7 28.03 18.13 39.29
N LEU A 8 28.34 17.47 38.18
CA LEU A 8 28.11 18.02 36.83
C LEU A 8 26.64 17.76 36.47
N ALA A 9 25.78 18.77 36.61
CA ALA A 9 24.44 18.73 36.05
C ALA A 9 24.53 19.08 34.56
N VAL A 10 24.57 18.05 33.71
CA VAL A 10 24.36 18.23 32.26
C VAL A 10 22.85 18.36 32.06
N ALA A 11 22.38 19.60 31.93
CA ALA A 11 21.04 19.89 31.45
C ALA A 11 21.01 19.58 29.94
N LEU A 12 20.72 18.33 29.58
CA LEU A 12 20.21 18.01 28.25
C LEU A 12 18.83 18.64 28.14
N GLY A 13 18.78 19.83 27.57
CA GLY A 13 17.55 20.40 27.03
C GLY A 13 17.08 19.50 25.89
N LEU A 14 16.29 18.48 26.22
CA LEU A 14 15.35 17.91 25.26
C LEU A 14 14.34 19.01 24.95
N ALA A 15 14.66 19.81 23.93
CA ALA A 15 13.62 20.44 23.15
C ALA A 15 12.82 19.28 22.54
N THR A 16 11.76 18.88 23.24
CA THR A 16 10.69 18.13 22.61
C THR A 16 10.17 19.03 21.51
N ALA A 17 10.65 18.82 20.28
CA ALA A 17 10.00 19.33 19.10
C ALA A 17 8.60 18.71 19.13
N VAL A 18 7.66 19.45 19.71
CA VAL A 18 6.24 19.14 19.59
C VAL A 18 5.98 19.31 18.10
N SER A 19 6.00 18.17 17.39
CA SER A 19 5.65 18.07 15.98
C SER A 19 4.19 18.51 15.86
N ALA A 20 4.00 19.81 15.69
CA ALA A 20 2.72 20.44 15.58
C ALA A 20 2.17 20.12 14.20
N ARG A 21 0.91 19.66 14.14
CA ARG A 21 0.19 19.50 12.87
C ARG A 21 0.34 20.78 12.03
N PRO A 22 0.41 20.68 10.68
CA PRO A 22 0.59 21.86 9.83
C PRO A 22 -0.48 22.91 10.11
N ALA A 23 -0.10 24.00 10.79
CA ALA A 23 -1.02 25.10 11.08
C ALA A 23 -1.22 25.99 9.86
N VAL A 24 -0.17 26.09 9.04
CA VAL A 24 -0.11 26.82 7.77
C VAL A 24 0.34 25.83 6.69
N ILE A 25 -0.31 25.88 5.53
CA ILE A 25 0.07 25.12 4.35
C ILE A 25 0.63 26.10 3.32
N GLU A 26 1.88 25.92 2.95
CA GLU A 26 2.52 26.66 1.85
C GLU A 26 1.98 26.12 0.52
N CYS A 27 1.55 27.03 -0.35
CA CYS A 27 0.91 26.74 -1.62
C CYS A 27 1.56 27.54 -2.76
N TRP A 28 1.44 27.03 -3.97
CA TRP A 28 1.78 27.77 -5.19
C TRP A 28 0.51 28.31 -5.83
N PHE A 29 0.38 29.62 -5.94
CA PHE A 29 -0.64 30.27 -6.74
C PHE A 29 -0.22 30.24 -8.21
N VAL A 30 -1.02 29.59 -9.04
CA VAL A 30 -0.74 29.34 -10.45
C VAL A 30 -1.65 30.21 -11.31
N GLU A 31 -1.04 30.98 -12.21
CA GLU A 31 -1.73 31.85 -13.17
C GLU A 31 -1.19 31.62 -14.58
N ASP A 32 -2.04 31.84 -15.58
CA ASP A 32 -1.61 31.92 -16.98
C ASP A 32 -0.84 33.24 -17.18
N ALA A 33 0.43 33.13 -17.54
CA ALA A 33 1.30 34.27 -17.83
C ALA A 33 1.17 34.74 -19.30
N GLY A 34 0.28 34.11 -20.07
CA GLY A 34 0.12 34.33 -21.50
C GLY A 34 1.11 33.49 -22.33
N GLY A 35 0.73 33.19 -23.57
CA GLY A 35 1.58 32.44 -24.51
C GLY A 35 1.83 30.98 -24.11
N GLY A 36 0.93 30.38 -23.31
CA GLY A 36 1.04 28.99 -22.85
C GLY A 36 2.06 28.78 -21.71
N LYS A 37 2.53 29.87 -21.07
CA LYS A 37 3.45 29.80 -19.92
C LYS A 37 2.67 29.94 -18.61
N LEU A 38 2.98 29.08 -17.66
CA LEU A 38 2.42 29.14 -16.30
C LEU A 38 3.37 29.88 -15.37
N ALA A 39 2.87 30.88 -14.64
CA ALA A 39 3.61 31.53 -13.56
C ALA A 39 3.20 30.95 -12.21
N LYS A 40 4.17 30.72 -11.33
CA LYS A 40 3.94 30.30 -9.95
C LYS A 40 4.36 31.40 -8.99
N LYS A 41 3.48 31.74 -8.05
CA LYS A 41 3.69 32.73 -7.01
C LYS A 41 3.49 32.08 -5.62
N PRO A 42 4.23 32.47 -4.58
CA PRO A 42 4.03 31.91 -3.25
C PRO A 42 2.67 32.35 -2.68
N ALA A 43 2.01 31.44 -1.98
CA ALA A 43 0.74 31.62 -1.29
C ALA A 43 0.70 30.74 -0.04
N ALA A 44 -0.21 31.01 0.89
CA ALA A 44 -0.36 30.21 2.10
C ALA A 44 -1.82 30.11 2.55
N LEU A 45 -2.16 28.96 3.12
CA LEU A 45 -3.46 28.69 3.73
C LEU A 45 -3.30 28.47 5.22
N LEU A 46 -4.01 29.27 6.02
CA LEU A 46 -4.10 29.13 7.45
C LEU A 46 -5.37 28.32 7.79
N LEU A 47 -5.19 27.12 8.34
CA LEU A 47 -6.28 26.21 8.69
C LEU A 47 -6.74 26.30 10.17
N ARG A 48 -6.03 27.05 11.00
CA ARG A 48 -6.28 27.12 12.45
C ARG A 48 -7.46 28.05 12.78
N GLN A 49 -8.40 27.56 13.59
CA GLN A 49 -9.53 28.34 14.15
C GLN A 49 -9.29 28.82 15.60
N GLY A 50 -8.05 29.14 15.97
CA GLY A 50 -7.70 29.61 17.31
C GLY A 50 -7.88 31.12 17.48
N ALA A 51 -8.04 31.57 18.74
CA ALA A 51 -8.06 32.99 19.11
C ALA A 51 -6.68 33.66 19.07
N GLU A 52 -5.62 32.89 18.84
CA GLU A 52 -4.27 33.41 18.62
C GLU A 52 -4.22 34.23 17.32
N SER A 53 -3.45 35.31 17.36
CA SER A 53 -3.18 36.14 16.18
C SER A 53 -2.61 35.30 15.03
N PRO A 54 -3.14 35.39 13.80
CA PRO A 54 -2.55 34.73 12.64
C PRO A 54 -1.08 35.14 12.48
N PRO A 55 -0.17 34.21 12.14
CA PRO A 55 1.24 34.54 12.00
C PRO A 55 1.42 35.55 10.85
N PRO A 56 2.18 36.63 11.05
CA PRO A 56 2.38 37.64 10.01
C PRO A 56 3.23 37.07 8.86
N ARG A 57 2.81 37.34 7.62
CA ARG A 57 3.51 36.94 6.38
C ARG A 57 3.70 38.15 5.46
N PRO A 58 4.67 39.03 5.75
CA PRO A 58 4.93 40.23 4.93
C PRO A 58 5.48 39.88 3.54
N ASP A 59 5.95 38.65 3.35
CA ASP A 59 6.39 38.08 2.08
C ASP A 59 5.24 37.80 1.11
N LEU A 60 4.00 37.71 1.60
CA LEU A 60 2.81 37.36 0.81
C LEU A 60 1.90 38.57 0.64
N ALA A 61 1.25 38.65 -0.53
CA ALA A 61 0.14 39.58 -0.68
C ALA A 61 -1.11 39.04 0.07
N PRO A 62 -1.99 39.92 0.58
CA PRO A 62 -3.17 39.51 1.37
C PRO A 62 -4.08 38.53 0.61
N GLU A 63 -4.23 38.74 -0.71
CA GLU A 63 -5.02 37.89 -1.61
C GLU A 63 -4.48 36.45 -1.74
N ARG A 64 -3.21 36.24 -1.37
CA ARG A 64 -2.52 34.95 -1.44
C ARG A 64 -2.27 34.34 -0.06
N TYR A 65 -2.65 35.04 1.01
CA TYR A 65 -2.62 34.51 2.36
C TYR A 65 -4.05 34.40 2.88
N LEU A 66 -4.59 33.18 2.88
CA LEU A 66 -5.99 32.95 3.17
C LEU A 66 -6.18 32.27 4.53
N LYS A 67 -7.07 32.83 5.35
CA LYS A 67 -7.60 32.18 6.54
C LYS A 67 -8.85 31.41 6.16
N VAL A 68 -8.77 30.08 6.25
CA VAL A 68 -9.83 29.20 5.77
C VAL A 68 -10.90 29.05 6.85
N HIS A 69 -12.10 29.54 6.53
CA HIS A 69 -13.33 29.16 7.21
C HIS A 69 -13.89 27.92 6.52
N ASP A 70 -13.97 26.81 7.26
CA ASP A 70 -14.52 25.54 6.75
C ASP A 70 -15.76 25.16 7.57
N PRO A 71 -16.97 25.57 7.14
CA PRO A 71 -18.22 25.33 7.86
C PRO A 71 -18.56 23.85 7.99
N ALA A 72 -18.30 23.05 6.94
CA ALA A 72 -18.54 21.61 6.96
C ALA A 72 -17.52 20.84 7.82
N GLY A 73 -16.37 21.46 8.11
CA GLY A 73 -15.33 20.88 8.96
C GLY A 73 -14.49 19.80 8.29
N THR A 74 -14.82 19.41 7.05
CA THR A 74 -14.20 18.30 6.31
C THR A 74 -12.74 18.58 5.96
N LEU A 75 -12.42 19.80 5.51
CA LEU A 75 -11.06 20.20 5.19
C LEU A 75 -10.20 20.17 6.47
N GLN A 76 -10.71 20.72 7.57
CA GLN A 76 -10.02 20.68 8.86
C GLN A 76 -9.88 19.25 9.40
N ALA A 77 -10.91 18.42 9.26
CA ALA A 77 -10.90 17.03 9.71
C ALA A 77 -9.85 16.20 8.97
N ALA A 78 -9.70 16.38 7.65
CA ALA A 78 -8.66 15.73 6.85
C ALA A 78 -7.25 16.03 7.42
N PHE A 79 -6.98 17.27 7.80
CA PHE A 79 -5.69 17.66 8.40
C PHE A 79 -5.53 17.28 9.87
N ARG A 80 -6.62 16.99 10.60
CA ARG A 80 -6.53 16.38 11.94
C ARG A 80 -6.04 14.94 11.87
N GLN A 81 -6.39 14.20 10.82
CA GLN A 81 -5.93 12.82 10.61
C GLN A 81 -4.53 12.72 9.96
N TYR A 82 -4.01 13.83 9.44
CA TYR A 82 -2.69 13.86 8.84
C TYR A 82 -1.58 13.45 9.84
N PRO A 83 -0.64 12.57 9.45
CA PRO A 83 0.44 12.16 10.33
C PRO A 83 1.31 13.36 10.76
N ARG A 84 1.67 13.44 12.04
CA ARG A 84 2.41 14.59 12.59
C ARG A 84 3.79 14.75 11.97
N ASP A 85 4.48 13.64 11.74
CA ASP A 85 5.85 13.62 11.21
C ASP A 85 5.90 13.48 9.68
N ALA A 86 4.74 13.56 9.01
CA ALA A 86 4.69 13.53 7.55
C ALA A 86 5.12 14.89 6.96
N PRO A 87 5.80 14.89 5.80
CA PRO A 87 6.07 16.11 5.05
C PRO A 87 4.78 16.88 4.73
N ALA A 88 4.88 18.21 4.63
CA ALA A 88 3.76 19.04 4.19
C ALA A 88 3.24 18.57 2.82
N PRO A 89 1.92 18.57 2.59
CA PRO A 89 1.36 18.20 1.30
C PRO A 89 1.78 19.22 0.23
N ARG A 90 1.86 18.77 -1.02
CA ARG A 90 1.98 19.69 -2.16
C ARG A 90 0.65 20.42 -2.30
N CYS A 91 0.68 21.74 -2.33
CA CYS A 91 -0.51 22.57 -2.48
C CYS A 91 -0.37 23.49 -3.69
N GLU A 92 -1.39 23.49 -4.54
CA GLU A 92 -1.54 24.41 -5.66
C GLU A 92 -2.89 25.13 -5.55
N MET A 93 -2.87 26.43 -5.83
CA MET A 93 -4.02 27.32 -5.79
C MET A 93 -4.17 27.98 -7.15
N SER A 94 -5.39 28.10 -7.65
CA SER A 94 -5.67 28.71 -8.94
C SER A 94 -7.02 29.43 -8.93
N LEU A 95 -7.23 30.33 -9.88
CA LEU A 95 -8.54 30.94 -10.10
C LEU A 95 -9.52 29.89 -10.62
N TYR A 96 -10.71 29.87 -10.05
CA TYR A 96 -11.81 29.01 -10.48
C TYR A 96 -12.91 29.85 -11.11
N VAL A 97 -13.53 29.33 -12.19
CA VAL A 97 -14.68 29.98 -12.84
C VAL A 97 -15.85 29.01 -12.77
N PRO A 98 -16.92 29.34 -12.02
CA PRO A 98 -18.12 28.52 -11.96
C PRO A 98 -18.76 28.38 -13.34
N LEU A 99 -18.84 27.16 -13.84
CA LEU A 99 -19.34 26.84 -15.17
C LEU A 99 -20.15 25.54 -15.12
N PRO A 100 -21.23 25.42 -15.93
CA PRO A 100 -21.93 24.15 -16.07
C PRO A 100 -21.00 23.03 -16.52
N ALA A 101 -21.26 21.81 -16.04
CA ALA A 101 -20.52 20.64 -16.48
C ALA A 101 -20.72 20.41 -17.98
N SER A 102 -19.65 20.08 -18.70
CA SER A 102 -19.67 19.93 -20.16
C SER A 102 -20.33 18.63 -20.63
N ALA A 103 -20.43 17.62 -19.75
CA ALA A 103 -20.99 16.33 -20.10
C ALA A 103 -22.53 16.39 -20.14
N LYS A 104 -23.13 15.92 -21.23
CA LYS A 104 -24.59 15.98 -21.46
C LYS A 104 -25.43 15.32 -20.35
N TRP A 105 -24.95 14.23 -19.75
CA TRP A 105 -25.65 13.52 -18.68
C TRP A 105 -25.74 14.31 -17.37
N LEU A 106 -24.94 15.37 -17.22
CA LEU A 106 -24.97 16.29 -16.08
C LEU A 106 -25.87 17.51 -16.31
N SER A 107 -26.47 17.65 -17.50
CA SER A 107 -27.32 18.81 -17.83
C SER A 107 -28.50 19.01 -16.87
N GLY A 108 -28.98 17.93 -16.24
CA GLY A 108 -30.04 18.00 -15.22
C GLY A 108 -29.64 18.73 -13.93
N LEU A 109 -28.33 18.90 -13.64
CA LEU A 109 -27.86 19.68 -12.48
C LEU A 109 -28.00 21.19 -12.69
N THR A 110 -28.06 21.64 -13.94
CA THR A 110 -28.18 23.06 -14.31
C THR A 110 -29.28 23.22 -15.36
N PRO A 111 -30.56 23.06 -14.98
CA PRO A 111 -31.68 23.20 -15.92
C PRO A 111 -31.93 24.66 -16.32
N GLU A 112 -31.49 25.62 -15.50
CA GLU A 112 -31.64 27.05 -15.73
C GLU A 112 -30.71 27.54 -16.85
N GLN A 113 -31.21 28.44 -17.69
CA GLN A 113 -30.45 29.02 -18.80
C GLN A 113 -29.61 30.26 -18.40
N SER A 114 -29.58 30.60 -17.11
CA SER A 114 -28.87 31.77 -16.58
C SER A 114 -27.98 31.39 -15.40
N CYS A 115 -26.82 32.04 -15.25
CA CYS A 115 -25.94 31.82 -14.11
C CYS A 115 -26.56 32.37 -12.80
N PRO A 116 -26.60 31.59 -11.71
CA PRO A 116 -27.08 32.04 -10.42
C PRO A 116 -26.22 33.17 -9.84
N ARG A 117 -26.86 34.28 -9.44
CA ARG A 117 -26.18 35.42 -8.76
C ARG A 117 -25.51 35.03 -7.44
N ALA A 118 -25.93 33.94 -6.81
CA ALA A 118 -25.29 33.43 -5.60
C ALA A 118 -23.80 33.06 -5.82
N LEU A 119 -23.42 32.79 -7.07
CA LEU A 119 -22.05 32.45 -7.49
C LEU A 119 -21.19 33.68 -7.82
N ASP A 120 -21.71 34.90 -7.70
CA ASP A 120 -20.95 36.11 -8.02
C ASP A 120 -19.71 36.27 -7.14
N GLY A 121 -18.64 36.85 -7.71
CA GLY A 121 -17.38 37.13 -7.03
C GLY A 121 -16.25 36.18 -7.42
N THR A 122 -15.11 36.34 -6.76
CA THR A 122 -13.90 35.56 -7.04
C THR A 122 -13.98 34.17 -6.41
N TRP A 123 -13.52 33.17 -7.14
CA TRP A 123 -13.41 31.79 -6.67
C TRP A 123 -11.99 31.27 -6.83
N LEU A 124 -11.57 30.44 -5.89
CA LEU A 124 -10.28 29.81 -5.88
C LEU A 124 -10.45 28.30 -5.81
N MET A 125 -9.71 27.56 -6.63
CA MET A 125 -9.54 26.13 -6.47
C MET A 125 -8.22 25.88 -5.75
N VAL A 126 -8.28 25.09 -4.70
CA VAL A 126 -7.12 24.58 -3.97
C VAL A 126 -7.03 23.09 -4.19
N SER A 127 -5.88 22.61 -4.67
CA SER A 127 -5.56 21.20 -4.83
C SER A 127 -4.39 20.83 -3.92
N MET A 128 -4.57 19.77 -3.14
CA MET A 128 -3.56 19.26 -2.21
C MET A 128 -3.31 17.79 -2.47
N SER A 129 -2.04 17.40 -2.51
CA SER A 129 -1.63 16.01 -2.72
C SER A 129 -0.45 15.61 -1.83
N SER A 130 -0.55 14.43 -1.23
CA SER A 130 0.52 13.74 -0.54
C SER A 130 0.28 12.22 -0.57
N PRO A 131 1.21 11.40 -0.07
CA PRO A 131 0.96 9.96 0.07
C PRO A 131 -0.20 9.61 1.03
N PHE A 132 -0.66 10.56 1.84
CA PHE A 132 -1.65 10.34 2.92
C PHE A 132 -3.01 11.01 2.65
N LEU A 133 -3.06 12.00 1.75
CA LEU A 133 -4.31 12.62 1.33
C LEU A 133 -4.25 13.10 -0.12
N SER A 134 -5.39 13.10 -0.79
CA SER A 134 -5.64 13.95 -1.96
C SER A 134 -6.93 14.71 -1.73
N LEU A 135 -6.89 16.02 -1.96
CA LEU A 135 -7.98 16.92 -1.64
C LEU A 135 -8.09 18.02 -2.69
N SER A 136 -9.32 18.39 -3.03
CA SER A 136 -9.66 19.55 -3.83
C SER A 136 -10.73 20.34 -3.10
N SER A 137 -10.54 21.65 -2.94
CA SER A 137 -11.50 22.53 -2.29
C SER A 137 -11.72 23.80 -3.10
N LEU A 138 -12.98 24.18 -3.27
CA LEU A 138 -13.39 25.46 -3.83
C LEU A 138 -13.59 26.46 -2.69
N LEU A 139 -12.77 27.50 -2.69
CA LEU A 139 -12.78 28.57 -1.71
C LEU A 139 -13.36 29.85 -2.31
N ARG A 140 -14.20 30.52 -1.53
CA ARG A 140 -14.71 31.87 -1.84
C ARG A 140 -14.05 32.90 -0.90
N PRO A 141 -13.05 33.66 -1.38
CA PRO A 141 -12.47 34.76 -0.62
C PRO A 141 -13.50 35.87 -0.37
N GLN A 142 -13.41 36.52 0.78
CA GLN A 142 -14.18 37.72 1.11
C GLN A 142 -13.53 38.95 0.44
N SER A 143 -14.36 39.93 0.08
CA SER A 143 -13.96 41.08 -0.73
C SER A 143 -12.98 42.05 -0.04
N GLU A 144 -12.96 42.08 1.29
CA GLU A 144 -12.05 42.94 2.06
C GLU A 144 -11.17 42.10 2.99
N PRO A 145 -9.83 42.24 2.93
CA PRO A 145 -8.93 41.66 3.93
C PRO A 145 -9.28 42.21 5.31
N GLN A 146 -9.35 41.35 6.33
CA GLN A 146 -9.61 41.84 7.69
C GLN A 146 -8.38 42.60 8.22
N PRO A 147 -8.54 43.84 8.70
CA PRO A 147 -7.46 44.55 9.35
C PRO A 147 -7.25 44.02 10.78
N GLU A 148 -5.99 43.74 11.07
CA GLU A 148 -5.38 43.41 12.37
C GLU A 148 -5.73 42.06 13.03
N PRO A 149 -4.72 41.36 13.59
CA PRO A 149 -3.30 41.74 13.72
C PRO A 149 -2.40 41.36 12.51
N ALA A 150 -2.93 40.73 11.45
CA ALA A 150 -2.18 40.48 10.21
C ALA A 150 -3.07 40.68 8.97
N LEU A 151 -2.52 41.24 7.89
CA LEU A 151 -3.20 41.39 6.59
C LEU A 151 -3.46 40.01 5.96
N ILE A 152 -4.64 39.46 6.22
CA ILE A 152 -5.05 38.12 5.80
C ILE A 152 -6.47 38.17 5.25
N THR A 153 -6.71 37.43 4.16
CA THR A 153 -8.05 37.37 3.54
C THR A 153 -8.81 36.15 4.07
N MET A 154 -10.02 36.36 4.58
CA MET A 154 -10.90 35.26 4.96
C MET A 154 -11.43 34.57 3.70
N ALA A 155 -11.39 33.23 3.66
CA ALA A 155 -11.95 32.46 2.56
C ALA A 155 -12.82 31.32 3.08
N THR A 156 -14.03 31.18 2.54
CA THR A 156 -14.98 30.13 2.95
C THR A 156 -14.85 28.92 2.03
N ALA A 157 -14.66 27.73 2.59
CA ALA A 157 -14.71 26.48 1.83
C ALA A 157 -16.16 26.13 1.49
N VAL A 158 -16.45 26.07 0.19
CA VAL A 158 -17.81 25.84 -0.34
C VAL A 158 -18.01 24.38 -0.72
N LEU A 159 -17.07 23.82 -1.50
CA LEU A 159 -17.07 22.41 -1.88
C LEU A 159 -15.71 21.84 -1.53
N THR A 160 -15.66 20.74 -0.80
CA THR A 160 -14.42 20.00 -0.54
C THR A 160 -14.62 18.55 -0.97
N VAL A 161 -13.71 18.02 -1.78
CA VAL A 161 -13.68 16.62 -2.23
C VAL A 161 -12.35 16.05 -1.80
N PHE A 162 -12.33 14.89 -1.17
CA PHE A 162 -11.10 14.34 -0.62
C PHE A 162 -11.12 12.82 -0.46
N THR A 163 -9.91 12.26 -0.30
CA THR A 163 -9.66 10.85 -0.02
C THR A 163 -8.51 10.71 0.98
N HIS A 164 -8.63 9.76 1.90
CA HIS A 164 -7.54 9.38 2.82
C HIS A 164 -6.62 8.32 2.23
N THR A 165 -7.00 7.71 1.12
CA THR A 165 -6.23 6.64 0.47
C THR A 165 -5.88 7.06 -0.96
N PRO A 166 -4.98 8.05 -1.15
CA PRO A 166 -4.61 8.53 -2.48
C PRO A 166 -3.78 7.50 -3.26
N THR A 167 -3.15 6.52 -2.59
CA THR A 167 -2.33 5.47 -3.22
C THR A 167 -2.74 4.07 -2.75
N PRO A 168 -3.99 3.63 -3.03
CA PRO A 168 -4.49 2.36 -2.51
C PRO A 168 -3.73 1.18 -3.13
N ARG A 169 -3.30 0.23 -2.29
CA ARG A 169 -2.57 -0.97 -2.71
C ARG A 169 -3.45 -2.21 -2.53
N ILE A 170 -3.95 -2.74 -3.63
CA ILE A 170 -4.95 -3.81 -3.62
C ILE A 170 -4.35 -5.11 -4.13
N ARG A 171 -4.75 -6.24 -3.55
CA ARG A 171 -4.25 -7.54 -4.02
C ARG A 171 -4.96 -7.95 -5.31
N ILE A 172 -4.23 -8.61 -6.21
CA ILE A 172 -4.83 -9.19 -7.42
C ILE A 172 -6.02 -10.08 -7.03
N GLY A 173 -7.15 -9.88 -7.72
CA GLY A 173 -8.39 -10.63 -7.53
C GLY A 173 -9.21 -10.23 -6.32
N GLN A 174 -8.75 -9.28 -5.50
CA GLN A 174 -9.56 -8.66 -4.45
C GLN A 174 -10.30 -7.44 -4.98
N ASP A 175 -11.37 -7.07 -4.30
CA ASP A 175 -12.12 -5.86 -4.59
C ASP A 175 -11.35 -4.63 -4.11
N ALA A 176 -11.32 -3.58 -4.93
CA ALA A 176 -10.81 -2.27 -4.52
C ALA A 176 -11.96 -1.39 -4.05
N LEU A 177 -11.77 -0.78 -2.87
CA LEU A 177 -12.60 0.30 -2.37
C LEU A 177 -11.76 1.57 -2.38
N LEU A 178 -12.06 2.48 -3.31
CA LEU A 178 -11.39 3.76 -3.43
C LEU A 178 -12.18 4.81 -2.66
N ASP A 179 -11.70 5.15 -1.46
CA ASP A 179 -12.33 6.12 -0.55
C ASP A 179 -12.53 7.46 -1.25
N LEU A 180 -13.74 7.99 -1.17
CA LEU A 180 -14.07 9.33 -1.62
C LEU A 180 -15.16 9.88 -0.73
N SER A 181 -14.85 11.02 -0.12
CA SER A 181 -15.79 11.79 0.69
C SER A 181 -15.81 13.23 0.18
N PHE A 182 -16.94 13.90 0.32
CA PHE A 182 -17.08 15.29 -0.05
C PHE A 182 -18.01 16.03 0.90
N ALA A 183 -17.96 17.36 0.84
CA ALA A 183 -18.82 18.21 1.64
C ALA A 183 -19.15 19.50 0.92
N TYR A 184 -20.35 20.00 1.19
CA TYR A 184 -20.89 21.18 0.53
C TYR A 184 -21.54 22.13 1.54
N MET A 185 -21.14 23.40 1.45
CA MET A 185 -21.79 24.51 2.15
C MET A 185 -22.66 25.30 1.16
N PRO A 186 -23.98 25.40 1.38
CA PRO A 186 -24.84 26.24 0.55
C PRO A 186 -24.47 27.73 0.70
N LEU A 187 -24.53 28.48 -0.40
CA LEU A 187 -24.08 29.88 -0.47
C LEU A 187 -25.08 30.89 0.12
N THR A 188 -26.33 30.49 0.36
CA THR A 188 -27.37 31.38 0.91
C THR A 188 -28.19 30.64 1.99
N PRO A 189 -28.08 31.02 3.27
CA PRO A 189 -28.86 30.40 4.35
C PRO A 189 -30.30 30.96 4.48
N LYS A 190 -30.68 32.00 3.72
CA LYS A 190 -32.00 32.64 3.80
C LYS A 190 -32.47 33.11 2.42
N ALA A 191 -33.62 32.60 2.00
CA ALA A 191 -34.54 33.19 1.03
C ALA A 191 -34.01 33.40 -0.41
N ALA A 192 -34.03 32.35 -1.23
CA ALA A 192 -34.37 32.40 -2.66
C ALA A 192 -34.20 31.02 -3.31
N THR A 193 -35.21 30.14 -3.21
CA THR A 193 -35.62 29.23 -4.30
C THR A 193 -36.76 28.32 -3.83
N SER A 194 -37.65 28.00 -4.76
CA SER A 194 -38.76 27.04 -4.63
C SER A 194 -38.31 25.57 -4.55
N LEU A 195 -37.07 25.30 -4.12
CA LEU A 195 -36.51 23.97 -4.01
C LEU A 195 -36.88 23.35 -2.65
N ALA A 196 -37.17 22.05 -2.65
CA ALA A 196 -37.49 21.31 -1.44
C ALA A 196 -36.32 21.42 -0.42
N PRO A 197 -36.61 21.52 0.90
CA PRO A 197 -35.58 21.49 1.93
C PRO A 197 -34.75 20.21 1.83
N GLY A 198 -33.44 20.31 2.10
CA GLY A 198 -32.49 19.20 2.04
C GLY A 198 -31.34 19.41 1.03
N PRO A 199 -30.46 18.41 0.89
CA PRO A 199 -29.26 18.53 0.08
C PRO A 199 -29.56 18.56 -1.43
N PRO A 200 -28.79 19.33 -2.22
CA PRO A 200 -29.01 19.41 -3.66
C PRO A 200 -28.64 18.09 -4.36
N PRO A 201 -29.18 17.82 -5.56
CA PRO A 201 -28.67 16.74 -6.38
C PRO A 201 -27.20 16.99 -6.75
N PHE A 202 -26.44 15.92 -6.88
CA PHE A 202 -25.05 15.97 -7.31
C PHE A 202 -24.76 14.91 -8.36
N GLY A 203 -23.70 15.11 -9.14
CA GLY A 203 -23.15 14.13 -10.06
C GLY A 203 -21.85 13.55 -9.51
N LEU A 204 -21.64 12.25 -9.68
CA LEU A 204 -20.37 11.60 -9.38
C LEU A 204 -19.83 10.97 -10.66
N GLU A 205 -18.56 11.25 -10.96
CA GLU A 205 -17.85 10.73 -12.12
C GLU A 205 -16.54 10.06 -11.69
N TRP A 206 -16.35 8.81 -12.10
CA TRP A 206 -15.09 8.08 -11.95
C TRP A 206 -14.49 7.73 -13.30
N ARG A 207 -13.23 8.12 -13.51
CA ARG A 207 -12.47 7.82 -14.72
C ARG A 207 -11.14 7.16 -14.40
N ARG A 208 -10.66 6.29 -15.29
CA ARG A 208 -9.27 5.82 -15.27
C ARG A 208 -8.49 6.42 -16.42
N GLN A 209 -7.40 7.12 -16.11
CA GLN A 209 -6.48 7.67 -17.09
C GLN A 209 -5.39 6.65 -17.41
N HIS A 210 -5.27 6.29 -18.68
CA HIS A 210 -4.23 5.39 -19.17
C HIS A 210 -3.70 5.92 -20.50
N LEU A 211 -2.39 6.11 -20.62
CA LEU A 211 -1.72 6.62 -21.84
C LEU A 211 -2.35 7.93 -22.36
N GLY A 212 -2.69 8.85 -21.45
CA GLY A 212 -3.31 10.14 -21.79
C GLY A 212 -4.80 10.08 -22.15
N LYS A 213 -5.43 8.89 -22.20
CA LYS A 213 -6.86 8.72 -22.45
C LYS A 213 -7.61 8.39 -21.16
N GLY A 214 -8.53 9.27 -20.75
CA GLY A 214 -9.42 9.04 -19.62
C GLY A 214 -10.65 8.22 -20.03
N HIS A 215 -10.80 7.00 -19.52
CA HIS A 215 -11.97 6.16 -19.75
C HIS A 215 -12.96 6.32 -18.60
N LEU A 216 -14.20 6.69 -18.90
CA LEU A 216 -15.28 6.76 -17.92
C LEU A 216 -15.60 5.34 -17.43
N LEU A 217 -15.55 5.13 -16.12
CA LEU A 217 -15.87 3.87 -15.47
C LEU A 217 -17.26 3.88 -14.84
N LEU A 218 -17.64 4.99 -14.20
CA LEU A 218 -18.92 5.14 -13.53
C LEU A 218 -19.38 6.60 -13.57
N ALA A 219 -20.67 6.79 -13.75
CA ALA A 219 -21.35 8.08 -13.69
C ALA A 219 -22.72 7.89 -13.04
N VAL A 220 -23.04 8.68 -12.02
CA VAL A 220 -24.35 8.65 -11.32
C VAL A 220 -24.78 10.06 -10.94
N THR A 221 -26.10 10.30 -10.86
CA THR A 221 -26.67 11.58 -10.42
C THR A 221 -27.71 11.38 -9.31
N PRO A 222 -27.31 11.10 -8.06
CA PRO A 222 -28.27 10.94 -6.96
C PRO A 222 -29.15 12.19 -6.81
N GLY A 223 -30.45 11.97 -6.58
CA GLY A 223 -31.45 13.04 -6.50
C GLY A 223 -31.99 13.52 -7.84
N LEU A 224 -31.47 13.03 -8.98
CA LEU A 224 -32.01 13.31 -10.32
C LEU A 224 -32.33 12.02 -11.08
N ASN A 225 -33.51 12.00 -11.67
CA ASN A 225 -33.87 10.99 -12.66
C ASN A 225 -33.32 11.42 -14.02
N GLY A 226 -32.31 10.71 -14.51
CA GLY A 226 -31.67 11.00 -15.79
C GLY A 226 -30.96 9.80 -16.37
N GLN A 227 -30.77 9.80 -17.69
CA GLN A 227 -29.98 8.77 -18.35
C GLN A 227 -28.50 9.01 -18.08
N VAL A 228 -27.89 8.12 -17.30
CA VAL A 228 -26.45 8.12 -17.02
C VAL A 228 -25.72 7.09 -17.89
N PRO A 229 -24.44 7.34 -18.24
CA PRO A 229 -23.61 6.35 -18.92
C PRO A 229 -23.54 5.02 -18.15
N ALA A 230 -23.56 3.91 -18.88
CA ALA A 230 -23.46 2.59 -18.27
C ALA A 230 -22.11 2.39 -17.54
N ALA A 231 -22.17 1.81 -16.35
CA ALA A 231 -20.99 1.45 -15.59
C ALA A 231 -20.15 0.39 -16.31
N ARG A 232 -18.83 0.45 -16.15
CA ARG A 232 -17.88 -0.50 -16.74
C ARG A 232 -17.22 -1.35 -15.67
N GLU A 233 -16.73 -2.52 -16.08
CA GLU A 233 -15.92 -3.41 -15.22
C GLU A 233 -16.63 -3.86 -13.93
N GLY A 234 -17.97 -3.87 -13.95
CA GLY A 234 -18.79 -4.22 -12.78
C GLY A 234 -18.71 -3.20 -11.64
N ALA A 235 -18.17 -2.01 -11.90
CA ALA A 235 -17.97 -1.00 -10.89
C ALA A 235 -19.28 -0.43 -10.36
N VAL A 236 -19.32 -0.15 -9.06
CA VAL A 236 -20.42 0.59 -8.41
C VAL A 236 -19.84 1.67 -7.52
N ALA A 237 -20.69 2.61 -7.07
CA ALA A 237 -20.29 3.65 -6.14
C ALA A 237 -21.33 3.80 -5.03
N PHE A 238 -20.84 4.06 -3.82
CA PHE A 238 -21.66 4.43 -2.68
C PHE A 238 -21.88 5.95 -2.72
N ALA A 239 -22.69 6.40 -3.68
CA ALA A 239 -22.94 7.81 -3.95
C ALA A 239 -24.21 8.29 -3.23
N ALA A 240 -24.04 8.95 -2.08
CA ALA A 240 -25.15 9.51 -1.31
C ALA A 240 -24.68 10.68 -0.43
N TRP A 241 -25.63 11.53 -0.01
CA TRP A 241 -25.44 12.41 1.14
C TRP A 241 -25.54 11.59 2.43
N ASP A 242 -24.78 11.96 3.46
CA ASP A 242 -24.76 11.26 4.75
C ASP A 242 -26.00 11.59 5.59
N ASP A 243 -26.57 12.78 5.41
CA ASP A 243 -27.75 13.29 6.09
C ASP A 243 -28.65 14.12 5.14
N ASP A 244 -29.89 14.38 5.56
CA ASP A 244 -30.88 15.18 4.85
C ASP A 244 -31.23 16.47 5.61
N GLU A 245 -30.26 17.03 6.35
CA GLU A 245 -30.49 18.23 7.17
C GLU A 245 -31.06 19.39 6.31
N PRO A 246 -32.02 20.19 6.79
CA PRO A 246 -32.74 21.11 5.91
C PRO A 246 -31.88 22.22 5.27
N TRP A 247 -30.79 22.63 5.93
CA TRP A 247 -30.03 23.85 5.59
C TRP A 247 -28.53 23.64 5.39
N GLY A 248 -28.04 22.41 5.55
CA GLY A 248 -26.62 22.10 5.48
C GLY A 248 -25.76 22.79 6.57
N PRO A 249 -24.43 22.73 6.46
CA PRO A 249 -23.66 22.05 5.41
C PRO A 249 -23.90 20.54 5.41
N TRP A 250 -23.71 19.92 4.26
CA TRP A 250 -23.88 18.47 4.10
C TRP A 250 -22.54 17.79 3.81
N THR A 251 -22.38 16.57 4.30
CA THR A 251 -21.31 15.66 3.89
C THR A 251 -21.88 14.52 3.06
N GLY A 252 -21.07 13.97 2.16
CA GLY A 252 -21.49 12.87 1.31
C GLY A 252 -20.35 11.93 0.98
N ASN A 253 -20.73 10.74 0.56
CA ASN A 253 -19.84 9.67 0.16
C ASN A 253 -19.95 9.46 -1.35
N GLY A 254 -18.83 9.13 -1.99
CA GLY A 254 -18.79 8.71 -3.39
C GLY A 254 -17.77 7.60 -3.62
N THR A 255 -17.49 6.80 -2.60
CA THR A 255 -16.52 5.71 -2.60
C THR A 255 -16.81 4.74 -3.74
N PHE A 256 -15.76 4.40 -4.49
CA PHE A 256 -15.84 3.54 -5.66
C PHE A 256 -15.45 2.11 -5.34
N TRP A 257 -16.28 1.16 -5.76
CA TRP A 257 -16.01 -0.26 -5.62
C TRP A 257 -15.76 -0.89 -7.00
N LEU A 258 -14.58 -1.47 -7.15
CA LEU A 258 -14.16 -2.19 -8.34
C LEU A 258 -13.90 -3.66 -7.99
N PRO A 259 -14.73 -4.60 -8.48
CA PRO A 259 -14.61 -6.00 -8.11
C PRO A 259 -13.41 -6.68 -8.77
N ALA A 260 -12.79 -7.62 -8.05
CA ALA A 260 -11.76 -8.54 -8.55
C ALA A 260 -10.67 -7.88 -9.42
N VAL A 261 -9.92 -6.95 -8.82
CA VAL A 261 -8.96 -6.10 -9.52
C VAL A 261 -7.84 -6.89 -10.20
N LYS A 262 -7.54 -6.51 -11.44
CA LYS A 262 -6.50 -7.08 -12.30
C LYS A 262 -5.37 -6.07 -12.53
N PRO A 263 -4.15 -6.52 -12.85
CA PRO A 263 -3.05 -5.62 -13.21
C PRO A 263 -3.36 -4.65 -14.35
N SER A 264 -4.20 -5.03 -15.32
CA SER A 264 -4.61 -4.14 -16.41
C SER A 264 -5.47 -2.94 -15.97
N GLN A 265 -5.99 -2.97 -14.75
CA GLN A 265 -6.81 -1.91 -14.15
C GLN A 265 -5.99 -0.98 -13.25
N GLU A 266 -4.69 -1.23 -13.09
CA GLU A 266 -3.77 -0.37 -12.36
C GLU A 266 -3.61 1.01 -13.04
N GLY A 267 -3.31 2.04 -12.24
CA GLY A 267 -2.96 3.37 -12.71
C GLY A 267 -3.75 4.48 -12.05
N THR A 268 -3.85 5.61 -12.75
CA THR A 268 -4.43 6.85 -12.22
C THR A 268 -5.94 6.89 -12.37
N TYR A 269 -6.64 7.04 -11.26
CA TYR A 269 -8.08 7.23 -11.17
C TYR A 269 -8.39 8.69 -10.83
N LEU A 270 -9.41 9.24 -11.50
CA LEU A 270 -9.91 10.58 -11.26
C LEU A 270 -11.34 10.47 -10.78
N ALA A 271 -11.63 11.11 -9.66
CA ALA A 271 -12.97 11.23 -9.11
C ALA A 271 -13.40 12.69 -9.16
N THR A 272 -14.54 12.96 -9.79
CA THR A 272 -15.10 14.30 -9.90
C THR A 272 -16.49 14.33 -9.31
N VAL A 273 -16.71 15.21 -8.34
CA VAL A 273 -18.03 15.52 -7.78
C VAL A 273 -18.51 16.81 -8.44
N HIS A 274 -19.70 16.73 -9.03
CA HIS A 274 -20.37 17.80 -9.75
C HIS A 274 -21.56 18.30 -8.93
N LEU A 275 -21.61 19.60 -8.71
CA LEU A 275 -22.74 20.34 -8.17
C LEU A 275 -23.16 21.39 -9.21
N PRO A 276 -24.30 22.07 -9.04
CA PRO A 276 -24.69 23.14 -9.95
C PRO A 276 -23.56 24.18 -10.09
N TYR A 277 -22.97 24.28 -11.29
CA TYR A 277 -21.85 25.16 -11.66
C TYR A 277 -20.51 24.92 -10.94
N LEU A 278 -20.44 23.94 -10.03
CA LEU A 278 -19.26 23.68 -9.21
C LEU A 278 -18.77 22.26 -9.45
N GLN A 279 -17.46 22.07 -9.53
CA GLN A 279 -16.86 20.74 -9.60
C GLN A 279 -15.59 20.66 -8.77
N GLY A 280 -15.44 19.58 -8.02
CA GLY A 280 -14.21 19.24 -7.31
C GLY A 280 -13.66 17.92 -7.85
N GLN A 281 -12.36 17.86 -8.12
CA GLN A 281 -11.72 16.67 -8.68
C GLN A 281 -10.50 16.28 -7.86
N ILE A 282 -10.39 14.99 -7.55
CA ILE A 282 -9.20 14.41 -6.92
C ILE A 282 -8.60 13.30 -7.78
N THR A 283 -7.35 12.98 -7.49
CA THR A 283 -6.58 11.96 -8.19
C THR A 283 -6.09 10.90 -7.22
N LEU A 284 -6.28 9.63 -7.59
CA LEU A 284 -5.82 8.46 -6.86
C LEU A 284 -4.93 7.61 -7.75
N GLU A 285 -3.90 6.98 -7.20
CA GLU A 285 -3.02 6.06 -7.90
C GLU A 285 -3.23 4.64 -7.36
N LEU A 286 -4.11 3.88 -8.02
CA LEU A 286 -4.37 2.50 -7.65
C LEU A 286 -3.17 1.65 -8.06
N ALA A 287 -2.53 1.03 -7.08
CA ALA A 287 -1.46 0.07 -7.29
C ALA A 287 -1.93 -1.35 -6.98
N VAL A 288 -1.51 -2.30 -7.81
CA VAL A 288 -1.87 -3.72 -7.65
C VAL A 288 -0.67 -4.47 -7.11
N GLN A 289 -0.89 -5.41 -6.19
CA GLN A 289 0.20 -6.22 -5.62
C GLN A 289 -0.20 -7.67 -5.39
N LYS A 290 0.77 -8.58 -5.44
CA LYS A 290 0.59 -9.97 -5.06
C LYS A 290 1.89 -10.51 -4.46
N PRO A 291 1.88 -10.98 -3.21
CA PRO A 291 3.10 -11.50 -2.59
C PRO A 291 3.54 -12.82 -3.22
N PRO A 292 4.85 -12.98 -3.47
CA PRO A 292 5.38 -14.23 -4.02
C PRO A 292 5.20 -15.39 -3.06
N LYS A 293 4.94 -16.56 -3.64
CA LYS A 293 5.14 -17.85 -2.99
C LYS A 293 6.55 -18.32 -3.30
N VAL A 294 7.36 -18.51 -2.27
CA VAL A 294 8.75 -18.94 -2.38
C VAL A 294 8.83 -20.40 -2.00
N ALA A 295 9.35 -21.23 -2.89
CA ALA A 295 9.60 -22.65 -2.66
C ALA A 295 10.99 -23.01 -3.19
N LEU A 296 11.64 -23.99 -2.56
CA LEU A 296 12.98 -24.44 -2.93
C LEU A 296 12.93 -25.90 -3.37
N THR A 297 13.73 -26.26 -4.37
CA THR A 297 13.80 -27.62 -4.93
C THR A 297 15.27 -27.95 -5.27
N PRO A 298 15.81 -29.10 -4.86
CA PRO A 298 15.19 -30.13 -4.02
C PRO A 298 14.98 -29.66 -2.57
N ALA A 299 13.97 -30.20 -1.89
CA ALA A 299 13.69 -29.96 -0.47
C ALA A 299 13.09 -31.25 0.15
N PRO A 300 13.26 -31.51 1.47
CA PRO A 300 13.85 -30.65 2.50
C PRO A 300 15.36 -30.85 2.73
N LEU A 301 15.98 -31.83 2.05
CA LEU A 301 17.37 -32.23 2.24
C LEU A 301 18.06 -32.38 0.89
N VAL A 302 19.35 -32.05 0.84
CA VAL A 302 20.22 -32.24 -0.33
C VAL A 302 21.50 -32.93 0.11
N TRP A 303 22.03 -33.82 -0.73
CA TRP A 303 23.16 -34.67 -0.40
C TRP A 303 24.30 -34.47 -1.40
N ALA A 304 25.53 -34.56 -0.90
CA ALA A 304 26.75 -34.57 -1.72
C ALA A 304 27.86 -35.32 -0.98
N ALA A 305 28.76 -35.98 -1.72
CA ALA A 305 29.98 -36.52 -1.14
C ALA A 305 30.99 -35.39 -0.87
N PRO A 306 31.92 -35.57 0.08
CA PRO A 306 33.03 -34.62 0.26
C PRO A 306 33.80 -34.42 -1.06
N GLY A 307 33.98 -33.16 -1.47
CA GLY A 307 34.64 -32.81 -2.73
C GLY A 307 33.74 -32.85 -3.98
N GLU A 308 32.47 -33.20 -3.83
CA GLU A 308 31.46 -33.11 -4.90
C GLU A 308 30.55 -31.91 -4.71
N ALA A 309 30.06 -31.35 -5.82
CA ALA A 309 29.07 -30.28 -5.80
C ALA A 309 27.66 -30.86 -5.56
N PRO A 310 26.86 -30.28 -4.66
CA PRO A 310 25.44 -30.59 -4.54
C PRO A 310 24.70 -30.39 -5.87
N PRO A 311 23.54 -31.05 -6.05
CA PRO A 311 22.66 -30.76 -7.18
C PRO A 311 22.26 -29.28 -7.22
N GLU A 312 21.93 -28.83 -8.42
CA GLU A 312 21.41 -27.49 -8.66
C GLU A 312 20.20 -27.21 -7.76
N LEU A 313 20.23 -26.08 -7.05
CA LEU A 313 19.12 -25.59 -6.25
C LEU A 313 18.28 -24.61 -7.07
N LEU A 314 16.99 -24.90 -7.14
CA LEU A 314 16.00 -24.12 -7.87
C LEU A 314 15.03 -23.48 -6.88
N CYS A 315 15.07 -22.16 -6.79
CA CYS A 315 14.13 -21.35 -6.03
C CYS A 315 12.98 -20.86 -6.92
N LEU A 316 11.80 -21.43 -6.70
CA LEU A 316 10.57 -21.07 -7.38
C LEU A 316 9.94 -19.87 -6.70
N VAL A 317 9.88 -18.74 -7.40
CA VAL A 317 9.20 -17.52 -6.97
C VAL A 317 7.93 -17.35 -7.79
N SER A 318 6.81 -17.83 -7.22
CA SER A 318 5.57 -18.05 -7.96
C SER A 318 4.50 -16.99 -7.65
N HIS A 319 3.74 -16.64 -8.69
CA HIS A 319 2.55 -15.79 -8.67
C HIS A 319 2.71 -14.49 -7.88
N PHE A 320 3.61 -13.61 -8.31
CA PHE A 320 3.83 -12.29 -7.71
C PHE A 320 3.56 -11.14 -8.68
N TYR A 321 3.39 -9.95 -8.13
CA TYR A 321 3.22 -8.70 -8.87
C TYR A 321 3.46 -7.50 -7.93
N PRO A 322 4.11 -6.40 -8.34
CA PRO A 322 4.66 -6.12 -9.68
C PRO A 322 5.91 -6.96 -10.01
N SER A 323 6.37 -6.92 -11.26
CA SER A 323 7.62 -7.60 -11.65
C SER A 323 8.87 -6.83 -11.22
N GLN A 324 8.75 -5.52 -11.05
CA GLN A 324 9.85 -4.64 -10.65
C GLN A 324 10.12 -4.72 -9.13
N GLY A 325 11.38 -4.53 -8.75
CA GLY A 325 11.80 -4.52 -7.34
C GLY A 325 11.86 -5.91 -6.70
N LEU A 326 11.83 -6.98 -7.50
CA LEU A 326 12.10 -8.31 -7.03
C LEU A 326 13.61 -8.58 -7.03
N GLU A 327 14.13 -9.00 -5.89
CA GLU A 327 15.52 -9.42 -5.72
C GLU A 327 15.59 -10.82 -5.08
N VAL A 328 16.52 -11.64 -5.54
CA VAL A 328 16.74 -12.99 -5.02
C VAL A 328 18.19 -13.12 -4.56
N GLU A 329 18.34 -13.44 -3.28
CA GLU A 329 19.62 -13.68 -2.62
C GLU A 329 19.74 -15.15 -2.21
N TRP A 330 20.97 -15.65 -2.29
CA TRP A 330 21.30 -17.01 -1.88
C TRP A 330 22.24 -16.97 -0.69
N GLU A 331 21.97 -17.85 0.28
CA GLU A 331 22.53 -17.75 1.63
C GLU A 331 22.91 -19.14 2.13
N LEU A 332 23.97 -19.21 2.92
CA LEU A 332 24.36 -20.39 3.65
C LEU A 332 24.32 -20.07 5.15
N ARG A 333 23.57 -20.88 5.90
CA ARG A 333 23.35 -20.71 7.34
C ARG A 333 23.89 -21.92 8.08
N GLY A 334 24.56 -21.70 9.21
CA GLY A 334 25.03 -22.80 10.06
C GLY A 334 26.28 -23.52 9.55
N GLY A 335 27.15 -22.83 8.80
CA GLY A 335 28.51 -23.29 8.52
C GLY A 335 29.46 -23.16 9.73
N PRO A 336 30.76 -23.46 9.59
CA PRO A 336 31.75 -23.47 10.68
C PRO A 336 31.85 -22.16 11.47
N GLU A 337 31.43 -21.03 10.90
CA GLU A 337 31.42 -19.72 11.57
C GLU A 337 30.11 -19.37 12.30
N GLY A 338 29.07 -20.20 12.23
CA GLY A 338 27.76 -19.96 12.87
C GLY A 338 27.01 -18.70 12.40
N ARG A 339 27.59 -17.96 11.44
CA ARG A 339 27.07 -16.69 10.92
C ARG A 339 26.36 -16.85 9.60
N PHE A 340 25.51 -15.87 9.34
CA PHE A 340 24.86 -15.65 8.06
C PHE A 340 25.92 -15.35 6.98
N GLN A 341 26.01 -16.17 5.93
CA GLN A 341 26.93 -15.96 4.82
C GLN A 341 26.21 -15.99 3.48
N LYS A 342 26.74 -15.25 2.50
CA LYS A 342 26.27 -15.30 1.11
C LYS A 342 26.71 -16.63 0.51
N ALA A 343 25.79 -17.37 -0.09
CA ALA A 343 26.13 -18.63 -0.73
C ALA A 343 27.03 -18.39 -1.95
N GLU A 344 28.10 -19.16 -2.03
CA GLU A 344 28.98 -19.20 -3.20
C GLU A 344 28.38 -20.11 -4.30
N GLY A 345 28.92 -20.00 -5.51
CA GLY A 345 28.48 -20.79 -6.66
C GLY A 345 27.99 -19.95 -7.84
N GLN A 346 27.65 -20.64 -8.93
CA GLN A 346 27.07 -19.99 -10.12
C GLN A 346 25.59 -19.75 -9.88
N ARG A 347 25.11 -18.55 -10.21
CA ARG A 347 23.70 -18.15 -10.01
C ARG A 347 23.15 -17.43 -11.22
N TRP A 348 21.93 -17.77 -11.60
CA TRP A 348 21.23 -17.15 -12.71
C TRP A 348 19.72 -17.11 -12.47
N LEU A 349 19.03 -16.28 -13.23
CA LEU A 349 17.58 -16.13 -13.16
C LEU A 349 16.97 -16.58 -14.49
N SER A 350 15.82 -17.25 -14.41
CA SER A 350 15.02 -17.54 -15.59
C SER A 350 14.35 -16.26 -16.12
N ALA A 351 13.90 -16.31 -17.37
CA ALA A 351 12.96 -15.31 -17.88
C ALA A 351 11.65 -15.32 -17.06
N LEU A 352 10.93 -14.19 -17.10
CA LEU A 352 9.62 -14.08 -16.47
C LEU A 352 8.59 -14.94 -17.21
N ARG A 353 7.81 -15.72 -16.46
CA ARG A 353 6.62 -16.42 -16.93
C ARG A 353 5.38 -15.63 -16.55
N HIS A 354 4.57 -15.28 -17.54
CA HIS A 354 3.31 -14.55 -17.35
C HIS A 354 2.14 -15.51 -17.18
N HIS A 355 1.24 -15.18 -16.26
CA HIS A 355 0.02 -15.93 -15.99
C HIS A 355 -1.21 -15.18 -16.51
N SER A 356 -2.32 -15.91 -16.70
CA SER A 356 -3.59 -15.34 -17.17
C SER A 356 -4.24 -14.38 -16.18
N ASP A 357 -3.93 -14.50 -14.88
CA ASP A 357 -4.35 -13.56 -13.83
C ASP A 357 -3.52 -12.26 -13.82
N GLY A 358 -2.56 -12.12 -14.74
CA GLY A 358 -1.64 -11.00 -14.86
C GLY A 358 -0.45 -11.04 -13.89
N SER A 359 -0.40 -12.02 -12.97
CA SER A 359 0.78 -12.24 -12.13
C SER A 359 1.95 -12.82 -12.95
N VAL A 360 3.15 -12.74 -12.38
CA VAL A 360 4.35 -13.28 -12.99
C VAL A 360 5.03 -14.31 -12.08
N SER A 361 5.94 -15.09 -12.63
CA SER A 361 6.79 -16.02 -11.89
C SER A 361 8.18 -16.07 -12.50
N LEU A 362 9.17 -16.35 -11.66
CA LEU A 362 10.52 -16.69 -12.11
C LEU A 362 11.07 -17.85 -11.29
N SER A 363 12.11 -18.45 -11.83
CA SER A 363 12.95 -19.40 -11.13
C SER A 363 14.34 -18.79 -10.97
N ALA A 364 14.87 -18.83 -9.75
CA ALA A 364 16.27 -18.51 -9.48
C ALA A 364 17.04 -19.82 -9.29
N HIS A 365 18.22 -19.89 -9.86
CA HIS A 365 19.04 -21.09 -9.89
C HIS A 365 20.36 -20.83 -9.18
N LEU A 366 20.83 -21.82 -8.43
CA LEU A 366 22.13 -21.83 -7.78
C LEU A 366 22.77 -23.20 -8.02
N GLN A 367 23.97 -23.18 -8.61
CA GLN A 367 24.86 -24.33 -8.64
C GLN A 367 25.89 -24.16 -7.51
N PRO A 368 25.75 -24.88 -6.38
CA PRO A 368 26.66 -24.73 -5.25
C PRO A 368 28.06 -25.28 -5.58
N PRO A 369 29.12 -24.79 -4.93
CA PRO A 369 30.46 -25.32 -5.10
C PRO A 369 30.60 -26.70 -4.42
N PRO A 370 31.70 -27.43 -4.71
CA PRO A 370 32.04 -28.66 -3.98
C PRO A 370 32.08 -28.46 -2.46
N VAL A 371 31.50 -29.41 -1.72
CA VAL A 371 31.32 -29.26 -0.26
C VAL A 371 32.39 -29.98 0.55
N THR A 372 32.68 -29.45 1.74
CA THR A 372 33.57 -30.08 2.73
C THR A 372 32.76 -30.73 3.86
N SER A 373 33.40 -31.61 4.64
CA SER A 373 32.75 -32.26 5.79
C SER A 373 32.23 -31.28 6.86
N GLU A 374 32.87 -30.11 6.99
CA GLU A 374 32.48 -29.06 7.93
C GLU A 374 31.13 -28.39 7.60
N GLN A 375 30.65 -28.55 6.36
CA GLN A 375 29.39 -27.99 5.90
C GLN A 375 28.20 -28.93 6.12
N HIS A 376 28.41 -30.11 6.73
CA HIS A 376 27.33 -31.02 7.10
C HIS A 376 26.36 -30.36 8.08
N GLY A 377 25.07 -30.39 7.77
CA GLY A 377 24.02 -29.73 8.56
C GLY A 377 23.83 -28.24 8.26
N ALA A 378 24.64 -27.65 7.37
CA ALA A 378 24.43 -26.28 6.90
C ALA A 378 23.14 -26.20 6.08
N ARG A 379 22.51 -25.01 6.06
CA ARG A 379 21.26 -24.76 5.36
C ARG A 379 21.45 -23.74 4.25
N TYR A 380 21.19 -24.14 3.02
CA TYR A 380 21.04 -23.20 1.92
C TYR A 380 19.67 -22.53 2.02
N ALA A 381 19.62 -21.22 1.87
CA ALA A 381 18.39 -20.46 1.83
C ALA A 381 18.33 -19.56 0.58
N CYS A 382 17.18 -19.55 -0.07
CA CYS A 382 16.83 -18.56 -1.08
C CYS A 382 15.99 -17.48 -0.39
N ARG A 383 16.49 -16.26 -0.29
CA ARG A 383 15.77 -15.11 0.28
C ARG A 383 15.30 -14.18 -0.83
N VAL A 384 14.02 -13.86 -0.80
CA VAL A 384 13.34 -13.05 -1.82
C VAL A 384 12.88 -11.75 -1.19
N HIS A 385 13.30 -10.64 -1.80
CA HIS A 385 12.80 -9.30 -1.50
C HIS A 385 11.83 -8.86 -2.59
N HIS A 386 10.75 -8.21 -2.17
CA HIS A 386 9.68 -7.75 -3.07
C HIS A 386 8.90 -6.61 -2.39
N PRO A 387 8.37 -5.59 -3.11
CA PRO A 387 7.65 -4.47 -2.50
C PRO A 387 6.41 -4.84 -1.69
N SER A 388 5.83 -6.02 -1.96
CA SER A 388 4.67 -6.53 -1.22
C SER A 388 5.05 -7.47 -0.05
N LEU A 389 6.34 -7.63 0.25
CA LEU A 389 6.84 -8.40 1.39
C LEU A 389 7.38 -7.46 2.47
N PRO A 390 7.52 -7.93 3.73
CA PRO A 390 8.24 -7.20 4.77
C PRO A 390 9.70 -6.95 4.39
N ALA A 391 10.37 -6.01 5.07
CA ALA A 391 11.77 -5.65 4.81
C ALA A 391 12.74 -6.84 4.89
N LEU A 392 12.47 -7.80 5.77
CA LEU A 392 13.25 -9.04 5.92
C LEU A 392 13.08 -10.03 4.75
N GLY A 393 12.17 -9.75 3.82
CA GLY A 393 11.85 -10.63 2.71
C GLY A 393 11.17 -11.93 3.14
N ARG A 394 11.19 -12.92 2.25
CA ARG A 394 10.70 -14.28 2.50
C ARG A 394 11.75 -15.28 2.06
N SER A 395 12.07 -16.25 2.90
CA SER A 395 13.07 -17.28 2.58
C SER A 395 12.49 -18.69 2.56
N ALA A 396 13.03 -19.54 1.69
CA ALA A 396 12.89 -20.99 1.74
C ALA A 396 14.27 -21.62 1.94
N GLU A 397 14.35 -22.69 2.75
CA GLU A 397 15.62 -23.32 3.11
C GLU A 397 15.64 -24.83 2.88
N VAL A 398 16.85 -25.37 2.67
CA VAL A 398 17.14 -26.80 2.49
C VAL A 398 18.42 -27.13 3.26
N THR A 399 18.44 -28.28 3.93
CA THR A 399 19.61 -28.72 4.70
C THR A 399 20.53 -29.58 3.85
N LEU A 400 21.82 -29.26 3.86
CA LEU A 400 22.88 -30.03 3.25
C LEU A 400 23.31 -31.18 4.17
N GLN A 401 23.34 -32.38 3.64
CA GLN A 401 23.91 -33.55 4.30
C GLN A 401 25.08 -34.10 3.50
N VAL A 402 26.27 -34.02 4.09
CA VAL A 402 27.49 -34.54 3.48
C VAL A 402 27.63 -36.03 3.82
N ALA A 403 27.81 -36.87 2.80
CA ALA A 403 27.91 -38.31 2.96
C ALA A 403 29.15 -38.71 3.79
N GLY A 404 29.02 -39.81 4.54
CA GLY A 404 30.12 -40.38 5.35
C GLY A 404 30.28 -39.77 6.76
N LEU A 405 29.42 -38.85 7.16
CA LEU A 405 29.43 -38.22 8.50
C LEU A 405 28.26 -38.63 9.40
N SER A 406 27.21 -39.22 8.83
CA SER A 406 26.14 -39.84 9.59
C SER A 406 26.65 -41.17 10.17
N GLY A 407 26.90 -41.21 11.48
CA GLY A 407 27.11 -42.47 12.20
C GLY A 407 25.87 -43.37 12.11
N PRO A 408 25.98 -44.67 12.46
CA PRO A 408 24.85 -45.58 12.40
C PRO A 408 23.66 -45.01 13.18
N SER A 409 22.49 -44.98 12.56
CA SER A 409 21.25 -44.58 13.21
C SER A 409 20.99 -45.48 14.43
N LEU A 410 20.22 -44.99 15.41
CA LEU A 410 19.74 -45.84 16.50
C LEU A 410 18.93 -47.04 15.96
N GLU A 411 18.24 -46.84 14.84
CA GLU A 411 17.55 -47.91 14.10
C GLU A 411 18.52 -48.89 13.44
N ASP A 412 19.63 -48.42 12.87
CA ASP A 412 20.69 -49.29 12.33
C ASP A 412 21.32 -50.12 13.45
N GLY A 413 21.54 -49.51 14.63
CA GLY A 413 22.02 -50.19 15.83
C GLY A 413 21.04 -51.27 16.32
N ILE A 414 19.74 -50.95 16.35
CA ILE A 414 18.69 -51.93 16.69
C ILE A 414 18.67 -53.06 15.65
N GLY A 415 18.76 -52.74 14.36
CA GLY A 415 18.79 -53.72 13.27
C GLY A 415 20.00 -54.65 13.35
N LEU A 416 21.19 -54.12 13.62
CA LEU A 416 22.42 -54.89 13.84
C LEU A 416 22.31 -55.78 15.07
N PHE A 417 21.71 -55.28 16.15
CA PHE A 417 21.48 -56.07 17.36
C PHE A 417 20.49 -57.21 17.13
N LEU A 418 19.34 -56.93 16.49
CA LEU A 418 18.32 -57.94 16.19
C LEU A 418 18.84 -59.01 15.23
N SER A 419 19.56 -58.61 14.19
CA SER A 419 20.17 -59.55 13.24
C SER A 419 21.23 -60.43 13.91
N ALA A 420 22.05 -59.89 14.81
CA ALA A 420 23.00 -60.67 15.60
C ALA A 420 22.30 -61.69 16.51
N PHE A 421 21.21 -61.31 17.19
CA PHE A 421 20.42 -62.22 18.02
C PHE A 421 19.78 -63.34 17.20
N LEU A 422 19.26 -63.02 16.01
CA LEU A 422 18.63 -63.99 15.13
C LEU A 422 19.65 -64.99 14.57
N LEU A 423 20.85 -64.51 14.18
CA LEU A 423 21.99 -65.34 13.79
C LEU A 423 22.48 -66.25 14.92
N LEU A 424 22.62 -65.73 16.14
CA LEU A 424 22.99 -66.52 17.31
C LEU A 424 21.93 -67.58 17.64
N GLY A 425 20.65 -67.24 17.50
CA GLY A 425 19.54 -68.18 17.65
C GLY A 425 19.60 -69.31 16.62
N LEU A 426 19.82 -68.98 15.35
CA LEU A 426 19.98 -69.95 14.26
C LEU A 426 21.21 -70.86 14.48
N LEU A 427 22.35 -70.29 14.85
CA LEU A 427 23.56 -71.06 15.14
C LEU A 427 23.36 -72.02 16.32
N LYS A 428 22.64 -71.59 17.37
CA LYS A 428 22.28 -72.48 18.48
C LYS A 428 21.31 -73.58 18.07
N ALA A 429 20.30 -73.27 17.27
CA ALA A 429 19.37 -74.28 16.77
C ALA A 429 20.08 -75.32 15.87
N LEU A 430 20.98 -74.86 14.99
CA LEU A 430 21.77 -75.73 14.12
C LEU A 430 22.75 -76.62 14.90
N SER A 431 23.42 -76.07 15.92
CA SER A 431 24.28 -76.86 16.80
C SER A 431 23.52 -77.87 17.66
N TRP A 432 22.32 -77.51 18.15
CA TRP A 432 21.42 -78.45 18.81
C TRP A 432 20.95 -79.56 17.87
N ALA A 433 20.54 -79.21 16.65
CA ALA A 433 20.14 -80.19 15.64
C ALA A 433 21.30 -81.14 15.26
N ALA A 434 22.52 -80.60 15.13
CA ALA A 434 23.72 -81.41 14.88
C ALA A 434 24.05 -82.34 16.06
N ALA A 435 23.92 -81.87 17.30
CA ALA A 435 24.12 -82.69 18.51
C ALA A 435 23.03 -83.78 18.65
N TYR A 436 21.79 -83.48 18.27
CA TYR A 436 20.68 -84.43 18.26
C TYR A 436 20.89 -85.52 17.20
N LEU A 437 21.34 -85.14 16.00
CA LEU A 437 21.70 -86.09 14.95
C LEU A 437 22.92 -86.96 15.32
N ALA A 438 23.89 -86.40 16.05
CA ALA A 438 25.06 -87.16 16.53
C ALA A 438 24.71 -88.17 17.65
N THR A 439 23.67 -87.89 18.45
CA THR A 439 23.21 -88.79 19.52
C THR A 439 22.27 -89.90 19.05
N GLN A 440 21.74 -89.80 17.82
CA GLN A 440 20.91 -90.84 17.19
C GLN A 440 21.69 -91.98 16.49
N ASN A 441 23.02 -92.03 16.60
CA ASN A 441 23.81 -93.19 16.15
C ASN A 441 24.28 -94.06 17.33
N PRO A 442 23.43 -94.93 17.92
CA PRO A 442 23.90 -96.04 18.71
C PRO A 442 24.37 -97.15 17.76
N THR A 443 25.63 -97.53 17.89
CA THR A 443 26.21 -98.75 17.33
C THR A 443 25.39 -99.99 17.69
N GLU A 444 24.77 -100.63 16.70
CA GLU A 444 24.53 -102.07 16.74
C GLU A 444 25.80 -102.80 16.30
N LYS A 445 26.44 -103.51 17.24
CA LYS A 445 27.44 -104.54 16.96
C LYS A 445 26.83 -105.92 17.28
N LYS A 446 26.62 -106.70 16.22
CA LYS A 446 26.72 -108.17 16.05
C LYS A 446 26.50 -109.10 17.25
N LEU A 447 25.53 -110.01 17.11
CA LEU A 447 25.67 -111.43 17.46
C LEU A 447 25.18 -112.29 16.26
N GLU A 448 25.94 -113.37 15.99
CA GLU A 448 25.88 -114.36 14.89
C GLU A 448 26.67 -114.04 13.60
#